data_AF-A0A7J6TVL9-F1
#
_entry.id   AF-A0A7J6TVL9-F1
#
_cell.length_a   1.000
_cell.length_b   1.000
_cell.length_c   1.000
_cell.angle_alpha   90.00
_cell.angle_beta   90.00
_cell.angle_gamma   90.00
#
_symmetry.space_group_name_H-M   'P 1'
#
loop_
_entity.id
_entity.type
_entity.pdbx_description
1 polymer ?
#
loop_
_entity_poly.entity_id
_entity_poly.type
_entity_poly.pdbx_seq_one_letter_code
_entity_poly.pdbx_strand_id
1 'polypeptide(L)'
;PEVHTVFESLVAQSERGQYLQEATLFDLLGQVKSKDTQQISKCRVDLELTKYMKIPVWCYLKTSKVTLPTLGKESAQSSAPVKLDRAYYAVDDPDGEAIPADDRVKAYKYGTQYVPFAPSDEASLKYHSDKCLTMLGFARSDTIPE
;
A
#
# COMPACT_ATOMS: atom_id res chain seq x y z
N PRO A 1 34.75 17.36 -10.08
CA PRO A 1 35.11 18.06 -8.83
C PRO A 1 33.94 18.13 -7.82
N GLU A 2 32.74 18.54 -8.25
CA GLU A 2 31.58 18.70 -7.36
C GLU A 2 31.00 17.37 -6.85
N VAL A 3 31.06 16.31 -7.64
CA VAL A 3 30.59 14.97 -7.23
C VAL A 3 31.50 14.40 -6.14
N HIS A 4 32.81 14.64 -6.21
CA HIS A 4 33.78 14.18 -5.22
C HIS A 4 33.57 14.85 -3.85
N THR A 5 33.30 16.15 -3.84
CA THR A 5 33.03 16.90 -2.60
C THR A 5 31.68 16.53 -1.96
N VAL A 6 30.66 16.22 -2.78
CA VAL A 6 29.40 15.67 -2.28
C VAL A 6 29.63 14.28 -1.67
N PHE A 7 30.47 13.45 -2.26
CA PHE A 7 30.84 12.14 -1.70
C PHE A 7 31.54 12.25 -0.34
N GLU A 8 32.53 13.13 -0.19
CA GLU A 8 33.24 13.34 1.08
C GLU A 8 32.30 13.79 2.22
N SER A 9 31.34 14.66 1.92
CA SER A 9 30.36 15.11 2.91
C SER A 9 29.31 14.04 3.26
N LEU A 10 29.02 13.11 2.35
CA LEU A 10 28.07 12.01 2.56
C LEU A 10 28.73 10.85 3.35
N VAL A 11 30.02 10.60 3.13
CA VAL A 11 30.86 9.68 3.93
C VAL A 11 30.88 10.08 5.40
N ALA A 12 30.88 11.39 5.70
CA ALA A 12 30.83 11.92 7.06
C ALA A 12 29.45 11.77 7.76
N GLN A 13 28.37 11.55 7.00
CA GLN A 13 27.01 11.37 7.55
C GLN A 13 26.63 9.90 7.81
N SER A 14 27.60 8.99 7.69
CA SER A 14 27.43 7.55 7.97
C SER A 14 26.82 7.31 9.35
N GLU A 15 25.67 6.62 9.33
CA GLU A 15 24.90 6.22 10.49
C GLU A 15 25.80 5.50 11.51
N ARG A 16 26.08 6.16 12.64
CA ARG A 16 26.93 5.69 13.77
C ARG A 16 28.45 5.90 13.65
N GLY A 17 28.92 6.83 12.81
CA GLY A 17 30.29 7.36 12.92
C GLY A 17 31.41 6.37 12.54
N GLN A 18 31.13 5.42 11.64
CA GLN A 18 32.14 4.51 11.11
C GLN A 18 32.62 4.98 9.74
N TYR A 19 33.95 5.10 9.57
CA TYR A 19 34.61 5.35 8.29
C TYR A 19 34.62 4.05 7.47
N LEU A 20 33.95 4.06 6.31
CA LEU A 20 33.93 2.95 5.36
C LEU A 20 34.82 3.30 4.15
N GLN A 21 35.45 2.27 3.57
CA GLN A 21 36.26 2.41 2.36
C GLN A 21 35.38 2.65 1.13
N GLU A 22 35.91 3.33 0.12
CA GLU A 22 35.14 3.71 -1.09
C GLU A 22 34.53 2.49 -1.80
N ALA A 23 35.27 1.38 -1.90
CA ALA A 23 34.78 0.15 -2.53
C ALA A 23 33.59 -0.47 -1.79
N THR A 24 33.62 -0.48 -0.46
CA THR A 24 32.51 -1.02 0.35
C THR A 24 31.29 -0.11 0.31
N LEU A 25 31.47 1.20 0.09
CA LEU A 25 30.36 2.13 -0.12
C LEU A 25 29.60 1.87 -1.42
N PHE A 26 30.29 1.54 -2.53
CA PHE A 26 29.60 1.21 -3.78
C PHE A 26 28.78 -0.07 -3.67
N ASP A 27 29.33 -1.10 -3.02
CA ASP A 27 28.58 -2.33 -2.72
C ASP A 27 27.37 -2.06 -1.80
N LEU A 28 27.54 -1.13 -0.85
CA LEU A 28 26.50 -0.71 0.07
C LEU A 28 25.36 0.07 -0.64
N LEU A 29 25.72 0.88 -1.63
CA LEU A 29 24.78 1.67 -2.45
C LEU A 29 24.06 0.79 -3.48
N GLY A 30 24.68 -0.31 -3.92
CA GLY A 30 24.06 -1.31 -4.79
C GLY A 30 23.01 -2.18 -4.07
N GLN A 31 23.02 -2.21 -2.74
CA GLN A 31 22.05 -2.94 -1.95
C GLN A 31 20.80 -2.09 -1.72
N VAL A 32 19.63 -2.60 -2.14
CA VAL A 32 18.33 -2.03 -1.73
C VAL A 32 18.17 -2.25 -0.23
N LYS A 33 18.53 -1.25 0.56
CA LYS A 33 18.40 -1.30 2.02
C LYS A 33 16.99 -0.94 2.44
N SER A 34 16.44 -1.71 3.36
CA SER A 34 15.26 -1.28 4.12
C SER A 34 15.63 -0.08 4.99
N LYS A 35 14.92 1.03 4.82
CA LYS A 35 15.05 2.20 5.70
C LYS A 35 14.65 1.83 7.12
N ASP A 36 15.56 2.01 8.08
CA ASP A 36 15.23 1.84 9.49
C ASP A 36 14.22 2.92 9.90
N THR A 37 13.11 2.48 10.49
CA THR A 37 11.99 3.36 10.88
C THR A 37 11.60 2.99 12.29
N GLN A 38 11.34 4.00 13.13
CA GLN A 38 10.91 3.78 14.50
C GLN A 38 9.67 2.88 14.54
N GLN A 39 9.75 1.83 15.33
CA GLN A 39 8.70 0.82 15.42
C GLN A 39 7.50 1.38 16.18
N ILE A 40 6.38 1.59 15.48
CA ILE A 40 5.12 2.05 16.08
C ILE A 40 4.15 0.87 16.11
N SER A 41 3.46 0.68 17.24
CA SER A 41 2.43 -0.35 17.40
C SER A 41 1.32 -0.14 16.37
N LYS A 42 1.07 -1.14 15.52
CA LYS A 42 0.04 -1.08 14.46
C LYS A 42 -1.35 -1.37 14.99
N CYS A 43 -1.46 -2.32 15.92
CA CYS A 43 -2.69 -2.57 16.63
C CYS A 43 -2.42 -2.93 18.09
N ARG A 44 -3.38 -2.60 18.93
CA ARG A 44 -3.43 -2.93 20.36
C ARG A 44 -4.77 -3.63 20.56
N VAL A 45 -4.73 -4.94 20.74
CA VAL A 45 -5.90 -5.81 20.77
C VAL A 45 -5.62 -6.93 21.77
N ASP A 46 -6.67 -7.51 22.35
CA ASP A 46 -6.54 -8.68 23.20
C ASP A 46 -6.43 -9.94 22.35
N LEU A 47 -5.40 -10.75 22.61
CA LEU A 47 -5.29 -12.11 22.11
C LEU A 47 -6.27 -13.00 22.89
N GLU A 48 -7.34 -13.42 22.22
CA GLU A 48 -8.37 -14.29 22.79
C GLU A 48 -8.00 -15.75 22.53
N LEU A 49 -7.50 -16.44 23.56
CA LEU A 49 -7.20 -17.87 23.51
C LEU A 49 -8.47 -18.71 23.73
N THR A 50 -9.34 -18.25 24.61
CA THR A 50 -10.62 -18.86 24.94
C THR A 50 -11.57 -17.75 25.37
N LYS A 51 -12.89 -17.99 25.38
CA LYS A 51 -13.89 -16.99 25.82
C LYS A 51 -13.60 -16.36 27.20
N TYR A 52 -12.88 -17.08 28.06
CA TYR A 52 -12.54 -16.65 29.41
C TYR A 52 -11.11 -16.12 29.57
N MET A 53 -10.21 -16.36 28.61
CA MET A 53 -8.80 -16.04 28.71
C MET A 53 -8.39 -15.09 27.60
N LYS A 54 -8.06 -13.86 28.01
CA LYS A 54 -7.63 -12.77 27.12
C LYS A 54 -6.29 -12.23 27.58
N ILE A 55 -5.37 -12.01 26.65
CA ILE A 55 -4.05 -11.44 26.92
C ILE A 55 -3.91 -10.14 26.11
N PRO A 56 -3.74 -8.96 26.75
CA PRO A 56 -3.56 -7.72 26.02
C PRO A 56 -2.21 -7.73 25.30
N VAL A 57 -2.23 -7.57 23.97
CA VAL A 57 -1.01 -7.59 23.15
C VAL A 57 -0.89 -6.34 22.27
N TRP A 58 0.35 -5.92 22.06
CA TRP A 58 0.69 -4.85 21.12
C TRP A 58 1.39 -5.48 19.94
N CYS A 59 0.81 -5.36 18.75
CA CYS A 59 1.37 -5.92 17.54
C CYS A 59 2.20 -4.87 16.80
N TYR A 60 3.36 -5.29 16.34
CA TYR A 60 4.29 -4.44 15.60
C TYR A 60 4.63 -5.07 14.27
N LEU A 61 4.75 -4.25 13.24
CA LEU A 61 5.17 -4.71 11.93
C LEU A 61 6.69 -4.83 11.89
N LYS A 62 7.20 -6.00 11.51
CA LYS A 62 8.65 -6.23 11.37
C LYS A 62 9.20 -5.55 10.11
N THR A 63 8.51 -5.72 8.99
CA THR A 63 8.86 -5.11 7.71
C THR A 63 7.60 -4.72 6.94
N SER A 64 7.59 -3.54 6.31
CA SER A 64 6.58 -3.13 5.33
C SER A 64 7.23 -2.89 3.98
N LYS A 65 6.51 -3.24 2.91
CA LYS A 65 6.89 -2.83 1.56
C LYS A 65 6.79 -1.31 1.45
N VAL A 66 7.93 -0.65 1.20
CA VAL A 66 7.97 0.78 0.87
C VAL A 66 7.83 0.91 -0.63
N THR A 67 6.79 1.61 -1.07
CA THR A 67 6.60 1.97 -2.47
C THR A 67 7.27 3.31 -2.76
N LEU A 68 7.78 3.47 -3.97
CA LEU A 68 8.33 4.74 -4.43
C LEU A 68 7.25 5.84 -4.45
N PRO A 69 7.62 7.11 -4.22
CA PRO A 69 6.69 8.22 -4.37
C PRO A 69 6.18 8.29 -5.81
N THR A 70 4.90 8.60 -5.99
CA THR A 70 4.29 8.72 -7.31
C THR A 70 4.79 9.98 -8.01
N LEU A 71 5.16 9.86 -9.29
CA LEU A 71 5.53 11.00 -10.12
C LEU A 71 4.28 11.81 -10.52
N GLY A 72 4.33 13.12 -10.33
CA GLY A 72 3.28 14.04 -10.78
C GLY A 72 3.26 14.18 -12.30
N LYS A 73 2.09 14.53 -12.85
CA LYS A 73 1.99 14.90 -14.27
C LYS A 73 2.29 16.38 -14.42
N GLU A 74 3.29 16.71 -15.21
CA GLU A 74 3.67 18.09 -15.55
C GLU A 74 3.46 18.34 -17.05
N SER A 75 3.17 19.60 -17.40
CA SER A 75 3.06 20.00 -18.80
C SER A 75 4.39 20.57 -19.29
N ALA A 76 4.78 20.28 -20.53
CA ALA A 76 6.03 20.80 -21.10
C ALA A 76 6.04 22.33 -21.27
N GLN A 77 4.85 22.94 -21.36
CA GLN A 77 4.69 24.37 -21.68
C GLN A 77 4.38 25.25 -20.47
N SER A 78 3.94 24.68 -19.34
CA SER A 78 3.60 25.45 -18.15
C SER A 78 3.81 24.65 -16.87
N SER A 79 4.22 25.34 -15.80
CA SER A 79 4.31 24.78 -14.45
C SER A 79 2.93 24.64 -13.76
N ALA A 80 1.83 24.79 -14.50
CA ALA A 80 0.48 24.68 -13.97
C ALA A 80 0.08 23.21 -13.77
N PRO A 81 -0.76 22.90 -12.77
CA PRO A 81 -1.23 21.54 -12.50
C PRO A 81 -2.12 21.02 -13.65
N VAL A 82 -1.79 19.83 -14.17
CA VAL A 82 -2.54 19.17 -15.24
C VAL A 82 -3.85 18.59 -14.68
N LYS A 83 -5.00 19.06 -15.21
CA LYS A 83 -6.33 18.48 -14.92
C LYS A 83 -6.63 17.35 -15.92
N LEU A 84 -7.22 16.26 -15.44
CA LEU A 84 -7.58 15.09 -16.25
C LEU A 84 -9.08 14.91 -16.24
N ASP A 85 -9.73 15.12 -17.39
CA ASP A 85 -11.14 14.85 -17.58
C ASP A 85 -11.32 13.47 -18.24
N ARG A 86 -12.28 12.67 -17.76
CA ARG A 86 -12.60 11.33 -18.28
C ARG A 86 -14.05 11.24 -18.70
N ALA A 87 -14.29 11.00 -19.99
CA ALA A 87 -15.59 10.67 -20.55
C ALA A 87 -15.73 9.14 -20.71
N TYR A 88 -16.96 8.64 -20.55
CA TYR A 88 -17.29 7.23 -20.73
C TYR A 88 -18.38 7.13 -21.80
N TYR A 89 -18.24 6.13 -22.67
CA TYR A 89 -19.12 5.89 -23.80
C TYR A 89 -19.69 4.48 -23.69
N ALA A 90 -20.88 4.26 -24.25
CA ALA A 90 -21.45 2.92 -24.36
C ALA A 90 -20.63 2.08 -25.34
N VAL A 91 -20.47 0.79 -25.05
CA VAL A 91 -19.72 -0.12 -25.94
C VAL A 91 -20.51 -0.40 -27.23
N ASP A 92 -21.84 -0.36 -27.15
CA ASP A 92 -22.75 -0.72 -28.25
C ASP A 92 -23.10 0.47 -29.16
N ASP A 93 -22.60 1.68 -28.86
CA ASP A 93 -22.87 2.88 -29.66
C ASP A 93 -21.58 3.50 -30.22
N PRO A 94 -21.29 3.33 -31.52
CA PRO A 94 -20.09 3.86 -32.15
C PRO A 94 -20.12 5.39 -32.36
N ASP A 95 -21.30 6.03 -32.34
CA ASP A 95 -21.48 7.49 -32.49
C ASP A 95 -21.86 8.18 -31.16
N GLY A 96 -21.89 7.42 -30.06
CA GLY A 96 -22.62 7.77 -28.84
C GLY A 96 -22.09 8.94 -28.03
N GLU A 97 -23.02 9.72 -27.48
CA GLU A 97 -22.75 10.82 -26.54
C GLU A 97 -22.11 10.32 -25.23
N ALA A 98 -21.35 11.20 -24.57
CA ALA A 98 -20.74 10.89 -23.29
C ALA A 98 -21.82 10.73 -22.21
N ILE A 99 -21.89 9.54 -21.59
CA ILE A 99 -22.90 9.22 -20.58
C ILE A 99 -22.63 10.07 -19.32
N PRO A 100 -23.59 10.85 -18.81
CA PRO A 100 -23.43 11.60 -17.55
C PRO A 100 -23.09 10.71 -16.36
N ALA A 101 -22.49 11.27 -15.30
CA ALA A 101 -22.11 10.48 -14.13
C ALA A 101 -23.33 9.91 -13.37
N ASP A 102 -24.44 10.61 -13.38
CA ASP A 102 -25.66 10.24 -12.63
C ASP A 102 -26.40 9.05 -13.25
N ASP A 103 -26.26 8.85 -14.56
CA ASP A 103 -26.88 7.75 -15.30
C ASP A 103 -26.04 6.45 -15.24
N ARG A 104 -24.84 6.52 -14.65
CA ARG A 104 -23.93 5.37 -14.55
C ARG A 104 -24.24 4.57 -13.30
N VAL A 105 -24.62 3.31 -13.51
CA VAL A 105 -24.85 2.35 -12.44
C VAL A 105 -23.70 1.34 -12.38
N LYS A 106 -23.17 1.12 -11.18
CA LYS A 106 -22.17 0.08 -10.94
C LYS A 106 -22.85 -1.28 -11.00
N ALA A 107 -22.30 -2.21 -11.77
CA ALA A 107 -22.82 -3.56 -11.89
C ALA A 107 -21.71 -4.60 -11.68
N TYR A 108 -22.07 -5.73 -11.09
CA TYR A 108 -21.19 -6.87 -10.89
C TYR A 108 -21.61 -8.02 -11.80
N LYS A 109 -20.64 -8.70 -12.41
CA LYS A 109 -20.92 -9.87 -13.25
C LYS A 109 -21.18 -11.08 -12.36
N TYR A 110 -22.35 -11.69 -12.52
CA TYR A 110 -22.73 -12.92 -11.83
C TYR A 110 -23.13 -13.98 -12.86
N GLY A 111 -22.22 -14.94 -13.09
CA GLY A 111 -22.35 -15.91 -14.17
C GLY A 111 -22.37 -15.22 -15.54
N THR A 112 -23.48 -15.35 -16.26
CA THR A 112 -23.68 -14.74 -17.59
C THR A 112 -24.31 -13.34 -17.52
N GLN A 113 -24.89 -12.95 -16.38
CA GLN A 113 -25.65 -11.71 -16.25
C GLN A 113 -24.85 -10.63 -15.52
N TYR A 114 -25.21 -9.37 -15.77
CA TYR A 114 -24.74 -8.22 -15.01
C TYR A 114 -25.82 -7.78 -14.03
N VAL A 115 -25.49 -7.80 -12.74
CA VAL A 115 -26.41 -7.39 -11.67
C VAL A 115 -26.09 -5.95 -11.27
N PRO A 116 -26.99 -4.99 -11.50
CA PRO A 116 -26.81 -3.61 -11.07
C PRO A 116 -26.89 -3.51 -9.55
N PHE A 117 -26.07 -2.64 -8.96
CA PHE A 117 -26.00 -2.48 -7.52
C PHE A 117 -25.95 -0.99 -7.14
N ALA A 118 -26.92 -0.56 -6.34
CA ALA A 118 -26.96 0.80 -5.86
C ALA A 118 -25.88 1.03 -4.79
N PRO A 119 -25.35 2.27 -4.67
CA PRO A 119 -24.34 2.57 -3.65
C PRO A 119 -24.85 2.38 -2.22
N SER A 120 -26.16 2.54 -1.98
CA SER A 120 -26.83 2.24 -0.70
C SER A 120 -26.76 0.76 -0.34
N ASP A 121 -26.97 -0.09 -1.33
CA ASP A 121 -27.01 -1.55 -1.17
C ASP A 121 -25.59 -2.07 -0.94
N GLU A 122 -24.60 -1.48 -1.61
CA GLU A 122 -23.18 -1.78 -1.38
C GLU A 122 -22.72 -1.45 0.03
N ALA A 123 -23.11 -0.29 0.55
CA ALA A 123 -22.77 0.07 1.92
C ALA A 123 -23.42 -0.88 2.94
N SER A 124 -24.66 -1.30 2.70
CA SER A 124 -25.45 -2.11 3.63
C SER A 124 -25.06 -3.59 3.62
N LEU A 125 -24.71 -4.12 2.44
CA LEU A 125 -24.37 -5.55 2.26
C LEU A 125 -22.87 -5.82 2.42
N LYS A 126 -22.04 -4.79 2.56
CA LYS A 126 -20.61 -4.95 2.80
C LYS A 126 -20.39 -5.64 4.15
N TYR A 127 -19.53 -6.66 4.15
CA TYR A 127 -19.12 -7.31 5.39
C TYR A 127 -18.31 -6.33 6.26
N HIS A 128 -18.73 -6.18 7.52
CA HIS A 128 -18.04 -5.39 8.53
C HIS A 128 -17.35 -6.32 9.52
N SER A 129 -16.08 -6.02 9.83
CA SER A 129 -15.29 -6.76 10.81
C SER A 129 -14.62 -5.81 11.79
N ASP A 130 -14.74 -6.12 13.07
CA ASP A 130 -13.98 -5.45 14.12
C ASP A 130 -12.56 -5.98 14.21
N LYS A 131 -11.65 -5.13 14.73
CA LYS A 131 -10.26 -5.54 14.98
C LYS A 131 -10.24 -6.54 16.14
N CYS A 132 -9.99 -7.81 15.83
CA CYS A 132 -9.87 -8.89 16.81
C CYS A 132 -8.63 -9.76 16.53
N LEU A 133 -8.16 -10.46 17.55
CA LEU A 133 -7.10 -11.46 17.45
C LEU A 133 -7.53 -12.71 18.22
N THR A 134 -8.37 -13.54 17.60
CA THR A 134 -8.94 -14.74 18.21
C THR A 134 -8.24 -16.00 17.68
N MET A 135 -7.82 -16.87 18.59
CA MET A 135 -7.19 -18.15 18.25
C MET A 135 -8.26 -19.13 17.75
N LEU A 136 -8.10 -19.61 16.51
CA LEU A 136 -9.02 -20.60 15.92
C LEU A 136 -8.65 -22.05 16.29
N GLY A 137 -7.35 -22.35 16.38
CA GLY A 137 -6.84 -23.67 16.73
C GLY A 137 -5.32 -23.76 16.66
N PHE A 138 -4.81 -24.96 16.93
CA PHE A 138 -3.39 -25.30 16.80
C PHE A 138 -3.22 -26.35 15.69
N ALA A 139 -2.19 -26.17 14.86
CA ALA A 139 -1.77 -27.14 13.85
C ALA A 139 -0.27 -27.40 14.01
N ARG A 140 0.19 -28.57 13.54
CA ARG A 140 1.63 -28.88 13.48
C ARG A 140 2.30 -28.00 12.43
N SER A 141 3.56 -27.63 12.67
CA SER A 141 4.38 -26.88 11.70
C SER A 141 4.37 -27.53 10.32
N ASP A 142 4.47 -28.86 10.29
CA ASP A 142 4.61 -29.65 9.06
C ASP A 142 3.36 -29.61 8.16
N THR A 143 2.22 -29.14 8.68
CA THR A 143 0.96 -29.03 7.93
C THR A 143 0.86 -27.71 7.16
N ILE A 144 1.63 -26.69 7.54
CA ILE A 144 1.59 -25.36 6.93
C ILE A 144 2.76 -25.26 5.94
N PRO A 145 2.51 -25.10 4.63
CA PRO A 145 3.58 -24.87 3.66
C PRO A 145 4.22 -23.50 3.87
N GLU A 146 5.53 -23.41 3.63
CA GLU A 146 6.28 -22.14 3.67
C GLU A 146 5.91 -21.17 2.54
#